data_AF-A0A924KT52-F1
#
_entry.id   AF-A0A924KT52-F1
#
_cell.length_a   1.000
_cell.length_b   1.000
_cell.length_c   1.000
_cell.angle_alpha   90.00
_cell.angle_beta   90.00
_cell.angle_gamma   90.00
#
_symmetry.space_group_name_H-M   'P 1'
#
loop_
_entity.id
_entity.type
_entity.pdbx_description
1 polymer ?
#
loop_
_entity_poly.entity_id
_entity_poly.type
_entity_poly.pdbx_seq_one_letter_code
_entity_poly.pdbx_strand_id
1 'polypeptide(L)'
;MKPRHINGGGTMYSEADLHIGTCHHCEGRMVWFNDDGQAHILYPLGISAAPTPHREMPEDVKRDYLEAKEIANASPRGATALLRLALQKLCIHLGGSGVNLNDDIGQLVQSGLPVQIQQALDVVRVVGNNAVHPGEISVDDNPEIAQAVFGLINAIIENRIAEPKRIQALYASLPEGARNAIERRDG
;
A
#
# COMPACT_ATOMS: atom_id res chain seq x y z
N MET A 1 6.92 -51.57 10.72
CA MET A 1 5.75 -51.22 11.56
C MET A 1 4.66 -50.76 10.60
N LYS A 2 3.58 -51.53 10.43
CA LYS A 2 2.55 -51.27 9.40
C LYS A 2 1.71 -50.03 9.79
N PRO A 3 1.43 -49.08 8.88
CA PRO A 3 0.47 -48.03 9.16
C PRO A 3 -0.95 -48.61 9.16
N ARG A 4 -1.73 -48.20 10.16
CA ARG A 4 -3.16 -48.54 10.29
C ARG A 4 -3.96 -47.76 9.26
N HIS A 5 -4.88 -48.45 8.60
CA HIS A 5 -5.94 -47.84 7.80
C HIS A 5 -6.74 -46.85 8.65
N ILE A 6 -6.79 -45.60 8.20
CA ILE A 6 -7.78 -44.63 8.65
C ILE A 6 -8.84 -44.57 7.55
N ASN A 7 -9.95 -45.26 7.77
CA ASN A 7 -11.14 -45.10 6.93
C ASN A 7 -11.81 -43.78 7.31
N GLY A 8 -11.53 -42.74 6.54
CA GLY A 8 -12.27 -41.49 6.47
C GLY A 8 -12.02 -40.93 5.09
N GLY A 9 -13.06 -40.52 4.36
CA GLY A 9 -12.93 -39.96 3.01
C GLY A 9 -12.24 -38.60 3.02
N GLY A 10 -10.94 -38.58 3.31
CA GLY A 10 -10.06 -37.43 3.25
C GLY A 10 -8.91 -37.72 2.29
N THR A 11 -8.62 -36.74 1.43
CA THR A 11 -7.47 -36.76 0.53
C THR A 11 -6.20 -36.93 1.37
N MET A 12 -5.39 -37.96 1.08
CA MET A 12 -4.10 -38.16 1.74
C MET A 12 -3.03 -37.38 0.99
N TYR A 13 -2.55 -36.30 1.60
CA TYR A 13 -1.39 -35.55 1.11
C TYR A 13 -0.08 -36.24 1.50
N SER A 14 0.95 -36.11 0.66
CA SER A 14 2.28 -36.69 0.81
C SER A 14 3.37 -35.62 0.92
N GLU A 15 4.57 -35.98 1.38
CA GLU A 15 5.72 -35.05 1.39
C GLU A 15 6.09 -34.54 -0.01
N ALA A 16 5.75 -35.27 -1.07
CA ALA A 16 6.03 -34.87 -2.45
C ALA A 16 5.23 -33.65 -2.90
N ASP A 17 4.17 -33.30 -2.17
CA ASP A 17 3.29 -32.16 -2.47
C ASP A 17 3.84 -30.84 -1.92
N LEU A 18 4.84 -30.90 -1.03
CA LEU A 18 5.53 -29.72 -0.49
C LEU A 18 6.81 -29.45 -1.28
N HIS A 19 6.97 -28.22 -1.75
CA HIS A 19 8.09 -27.83 -2.57
C HIS A 19 8.81 -26.60 -2.01
N ILE A 20 10.12 -26.57 -2.18
CA ILE A 20 10.98 -25.46 -1.77
C ILE A 20 11.84 -25.03 -2.96
N GLY A 21 11.78 -23.74 -3.28
CA GLY A 21 12.58 -23.10 -4.32
C GLY A 21 13.47 -22.01 -3.76
N THR A 22 14.43 -21.56 -4.57
CA THR A 22 15.31 -20.43 -4.24
C THR A 22 15.22 -19.39 -5.36
N CYS A 23 14.97 -18.14 -5.00
CA CYS A 23 14.97 -17.03 -5.95
C CYS A 23 16.38 -16.82 -6.50
N HIS A 24 16.55 -16.80 -7.81
CA HIS A 24 17.85 -16.61 -8.43
C HIS A 24 18.39 -15.17 -8.27
N HIS A 25 17.52 -14.19 -8.01
CA HIS A 25 17.92 -12.79 -7.89
C HIS A 25 18.37 -12.41 -6.47
N CYS A 26 17.63 -12.84 -5.44
CA CYS A 26 17.87 -12.43 -4.05
C CYS A 26 18.25 -13.59 -3.11
N GLU A 27 18.36 -14.81 -3.62
CA GLU A 27 18.65 -16.04 -2.86
C GLU A 27 17.61 -16.38 -1.78
N GLY A 28 16.49 -15.65 -1.72
CA GLY A 28 15.37 -15.93 -0.83
C GLY A 28 14.70 -17.27 -1.11
N ARG A 29 14.15 -17.90 -0.07
CA ARG A 29 13.41 -19.16 -0.19
C ARG A 29 11.95 -18.92 -0.55
N MET A 30 11.38 -19.84 -1.32
CA MET A 30 9.95 -19.92 -1.60
C MET A 30 9.45 -21.31 -1.20
N VAL A 31 8.28 -21.38 -0.57
CA VAL A 31 7.64 -22.63 -0.17
C VAL A 31 6.25 -22.65 -0.78
N TRP A 32 5.87 -23.74 -1.45
CA TRP A 32 4.51 -23.92 -1.98
C TRP A 32 4.04 -25.36 -1.80
N PHE A 33 2.73 -25.53 -1.78
CA PHE A 33 2.04 -26.80 -1.62
C PHE A 33 1.18 -27.09 -2.85
N ASN A 34 1.24 -28.30 -3.37
CA ASN A 34 0.44 -28.74 -4.51
C ASN A 34 -0.77 -29.55 -4.01
N ASP A 35 -1.97 -28.99 -4.17
CA ASP A 35 -3.24 -29.62 -3.82
C ASP A 35 -3.97 -30.01 -5.10
N ASP A 36 -3.95 -31.30 -5.45
CA ASP A 36 -4.64 -31.85 -6.64
C ASP A 36 -4.38 -31.07 -7.94
N GLY A 37 -3.12 -30.67 -8.17
CA GLY A 37 -2.70 -29.93 -9.37
C GLY A 37 -2.80 -28.41 -9.25
N GLN A 38 -3.27 -27.88 -8.12
CA GLN A 38 -3.26 -26.46 -7.80
C GLN A 38 -2.10 -26.13 -6.85
N ALA A 39 -1.21 -25.23 -7.27
CA ALA A 39 -0.09 -24.79 -6.45
C ALA A 39 -0.48 -23.58 -5.58
N HIS A 40 -0.33 -23.72 -4.27
CA HIS A 40 -0.55 -22.68 -3.27
C HIS A 40 0.78 -22.24 -2.67
N ILE A 41 1.14 -20.96 -2.82
CA ILE A 41 2.36 -20.43 -2.20
C ILE A 41 2.13 -20.21 -0.70
N LEU A 42 2.97 -20.82 0.13
CA LEU A 42 2.94 -20.70 1.58
C LEU A 42 3.96 -19.66 2.09
N TYR A 43 5.05 -19.45 1.35
CA TYR A 43 6.09 -18.47 1.68
C TYR A 43 6.83 -17.98 0.42
N PRO A 44 7.21 -16.69 0.31
CA PRO A 44 6.87 -15.61 1.24
C PRO A 44 5.37 -15.36 1.27
N LEU A 45 4.86 -15.02 2.45
CA LEU A 45 3.53 -14.43 2.56
C LEU A 45 3.54 -13.07 1.82
N GLY A 46 2.44 -12.66 1.22
CA GLY A 46 2.38 -11.35 0.59
C GLY A 46 2.94 -11.22 -0.82
N ILE A 47 3.02 -12.32 -1.57
CA ILE A 47 3.21 -12.20 -3.03
C ILE A 47 1.97 -11.52 -3.60
N SER A 48 2.05 -10.21 -3.75
CA SER A 48 1.01 -9.39 -4.36
C SER A 48 1.59 -8.60 -5.52
N ALA A 49 0.77 -8.39 -6.55
CA ALA A 49 1.09 -7.50 -7.67
C ALA A 49 1.12 -6.01 -7.24
N ALA A 50 0.76 -5.71 -6.00
CA ALA A 50 0.78 -4.37 -5.45
C ALA A 50 2.17 -3.73 -5.61
N PRO A 51 2.25 -2.43 -5.95
CA PRO A 51 3.52 -1.74 -6.04
C PRO A 51 4.28 -1.78 -4.71
N THR A 52 5.60 -1.62 -4.77
CA THR A 52 6.40 -1.41 -3.56
C THR A 52 6.13 -0.02 -2.98
N PRO A 53 6.26 0.18 -1.65
CA PRO A 53 6.10 1.50 -1.07
C PRO A 53 7.07 2.51 -1.69
N HIS A 54 6.60 3.75 -1.84
CA HIS A 54 7.44 4.84 -2.30
C HIS A 54 8.65 5.04 -1.39
N ARG A 55 9.81 5.44 -1.94
CA ARG A 55 11.06 5.60 -1.17
C ARG A 55 10.96 6.67 -0.08
N GLU A 56 10.22 7.73 -0.35
CA GLU A 56 9.97 8.84 0.57
C GLU A 56 8.74 8.61 1.48
N MET A 57 8.18 7.40 1.51
CA MET A 57 7.05 7.07 2.38
C MET A 57 7.49 7.12 3.86
N PRO A 58 6.78 7.87 4.73
CA PRO A 58 7.08 7.88 6.16
C PRO A 58 7.02 6.47 6.77
N GLU A 59 7.90 6.17 7.72
CA GLU A 59 8.07 4.79 8.21
C GLU A 59 6.83 4.21 8.91
N ASP A 60 6.05 5.03 9.61
CA ASP A 60 4.78 4.62 10.22
C ASP A 60 3.67 4.32 9.20
N VAL A 61 3.65 5.06 8.08
CA VAL A 61 2.78 4.82 6.92
C VAL A 61 3.23 3.56 6.17
N LYS A 62 4.55 3.41 5.99
CA LYS A 62 5.18 2.30 5.27
C LYS A 62 4.95 0.96 5.93
N ARG A 63 4.94 0.92 7.26
CA ARG A 63 4.61 -0.30 8.02
C ARG A 63 3.21 -0.80 7.68
N ASP A 64 2.19 0.06 7.78
CA ASP A 64 0.80 -0.31 7.45
C ASP A 64 0.66 -0.67 5.96
N TYR A 65 1.36 0.04 5.07
CA TYR A 65 1.37 -0.25 3.64
C TYR A 65 1.93 -1.64 3.34
N LEU A 66 3.04 -2.02 3.98
CA LEU A 66 3.65 -3.34 3.81
C LEU A 66 2.77 -4.44 4.40
N GLU A 67 2.18 -4.22 5.56
CA GLU A 67 1.21 -5.16 6.15
C GLU A 67 -0.01 -5.35 5.24
N ALA A 68 -0.54 -4.25 4.69
CA ALA A 68 -1.62 -4.31 3.70
C ALA A 68 -1.21 -5.13 2.47
N LYS A 69 0.01 -4.90 1.96
CA LYS A 69 0.55 -5.64 0.82
C LYS A 69 0.68 -7.13 1.12
N GLU A 70 1.08 -7.49 2.33
CA GLU A 70 1.24 -8.87 2.76
C GLU A 70 -0.07 -9.65 2.73
N ILE A 71 -1.18 -9.00 3.03
CA ILE A 71 -2.50 -9.64 3.06
C ILE A 71 -3.36 -9.35 1.83
N ALA A 72 -2.90 -8.55 0.86
CA ALA A 72 -3.72 -8.06 -0.25
C ALA A 72 -4.43 -9.16 -1.05
N ASN A 73 -3.78 -10.31 -1.26
CA ASN A 73 -4.41 -11.43 -1.97
C ASN A 73 -5.27 -12.31 -1.06
N ALA A 74 -4.89 -12.45 0.21
CA ALA A 74 -5.60 -13.29 1.17
C ALA A 74 -6.84 -12.60 1.75
N SER A 75 -6.79 -11.28 1.89
CA SER A 75 -7.86 -10.42 2.40
C SER A 75 -7.77 -9.03 1.75
N PRO A 76 -8.35 -8.86 0.54
CA PRO A 76 -8.43 -7.56 -0.13
C PRO A 76 -9.11 -6.49 0.74
N ARG A 77 -10.13 -6.89 1.49
CA ARG A 77 -10.82 -6.03 2.47
C ARG A 77 -9.91 -5.59 3.61
N GLY A 78 -9.19 -6.53 4.22
CA GLY A 78 -8.23 -6.22 5.29
C GLY A 78 -7.12 -5.29 4.80
N ALA A 79 -6.57 -5.56 3.61
CA ALA A 79 -5.56 -4.71 3.00
C ALA A 79 -6.07 -3.27 2.78
N THR A 80 -7.28 -3.12 2.26
CA THR A 80 -7.86 -1.79 2.01
C THR A 80 -8.13 -1.03 3.32
N ALA A 81 -8.55 -1.71 4.38
CA ALA A 81 -8.71 -1.11 5.70
C ALA A 81 -7.37 -0.60 6.27
N LEU A 82 -6.30 -1.38 6.13
CA LEU A 82 -4.94 -0.97 6.50
C LEU A 82 -4.44 0.20 5.64
N LEU A 83 -4.72 0.22 4.33
CA LEU A 83 -4.36 1.34 3.46
C LEU A 83 -5.07 2.64 3.84
N ARG A 84 -6.32 2.55 4.34
CA ARG A 84 -7.01 3.72 4.90
C ARG A 84 -6.35 4.23 6.17
N LEU A 85 -5.92 3.33 7.05
CA LEU A 85 -5.15 3.71 8.24
C LEU A 85 -3.82 4.38 7.85
N ALA A 86 -3.12 3.81 6.86
CA ALA A 86 -1.91 4.38 6.29
C ALA A 86 -2.16 5.79 5.72
N LEU A 87 -3.29 6.00 5.03
CA LEU A 87 -3.69 7.31 4.52
C LEU A 87 -3.94 8.32 5.65
N GLN A 88 -4.60 7.91 6.72
CA GLN A 88 -4.84 8.78 7.88
C GLN A 88 -3.52 9.24 8.51
N LYS A 89 -2.55 8.33 8.69
CA LYS A 89 -1.21 8.69 9.14
C LYS A 89 -0.50 9.61 8.16
N LEU A 90 -0.62 9.35 6.86
CA LEU A 90 -0.05 10.20 5.82
C LEU A 90 -0.62 11.63 5.87
N CYS A 91 -1.93 11.79 6.08
CA CYS A 91 -2.56 13.10 6.25
C CYS A 91 -1.97 13.89 7.42
N ILE A 92 -1.59 13.24 8.53
CA ILE A 92 -0.88 13.89 9.65
C ILE A 92 0.47 14.45 9.18
N HIS A 93 1.25 13.66 8.43
CA HIS A 93 2.53 14.12 7.86
C HIS A 93 2.37 15.28 6.88
N LEU A 94 1.19 15.44 6.28
CA LEU A 94 0.86 16.54 5.36
C LEU A 94 0.30 17.78 6.07
N GLY A 95 0.15 17.74 7.41
CA GLY A 95 -0.35 18.86 8.22
C GLY A 95 -1.79 18.71 8.70
N GLY A 96 -2.44 17.56 8.48
CA GLY A 96 -3.74 17.22 9.04
C GLY A 96 -3.69 16.90 10.53
N SER A 97 -4.85 16.90 11.18
CA SER A 97 -5.00 16.62 12.61
C SER A 97 -4.92 15.13 12.96
N GLY A 98 -5.27 14.25 12.01
CA GLY A 98 -5.35 12.81 12.21
C GLY A 98 -6.63 12.33 12.90
N VAL A 99 -7.56 13.23 13.26
CA VAL A 99 -8.78 12.87 14.01
C VAL A 99 -9.85 12.32 13.09
N ASN A 100 -10.11 13.02 11.98
CA ASN A 100 -11.10 12.64 10.98
C ASN A 100 -10.50 12.85 9.60
N LEU A 101 -10.38 11.75 8.84
CA LEU A 101 -9.77 11.76 7.52
C LEU A 101 -10.48 12.67 6.52
N ASN A 102 -11.82 12.78 6.59
CA ASN A 102 -12.56 13.68 5.71
C ASN A 102 -12.25 15.15 6.01
N ASP A 103 -12.16 15.50 7.29
CA ASP A 103 -11.88 16.87 7.72
C ASP A 103 -10.42 17.25 7.42
N ASP A 104 -9.48 16.31 7.60
CA ASP A 104 -8.09 16.48 7.22
C ASP A 104 -7.93 16.73 5.72
N ILE A 105 -8.64 15.97 4.86
CA ILE A 105 -8.65 16.23 3.41
C ILE A 105 -9.17 17.65 3.13
N GLY A 106 -10.25 18.06 3.80
CA GLY A 106 -10.79 19.42 3.66
C GLY A 106 -9.78 20.52 4.03
N GLN A 107 -9.03 20.34 5.12
CA GLN A 107 -7.98 21.27 5.55
C GLN A 107 -6.82 21.33 4.55
N LEU A 108 -6.39 20.18 4.02
CA LEU A 108 -5.34 20.10 3.01
C LEU A 108 -5.76 20.82 1.72
N VAL A 109 -7.01 20.66 1.29
CA VAL A 109 -7.57 21.37 0.13
C VAL A 109 -7.54 22.89 0.34
N GLN A 110 -7.95 23.37 1.52
CA GLN A 110 -7.85 24.80 1.87
C GLN A 110 -6.39 25.30 1.86
N SER A 111 -5.44 24.41 2.09
CA SER A 111 -3.99 24.68 2.05
C SER A 111 -3.38 24.56 0.64
N GLY A 112 -4.20 24.46 -0.41
CA GLY A 112 -3.74 24.44 -1.80
C GLY A 112 -3.40 23.05 -2.35
N LEU A 113 -4.04 21.99 -1.86
CA LEU A 113 -3.88 20.65 -2.40
C LEU A 113 -4.37 20.59 -3.87
N PRO A 114 -3.60 20.02 -4.81
CA PRO A 114 -4.06 19.83 -6.18
C PRO A 114 -5.30 18.93 -6.24
N VAL A 115 -6.24 19.25 -7.13
CA VAL A 115 -7.53 18.54 -7.28
C VAL A 115 -7.34 17.04 -7.51
N GLN A 116 -6.34 16.66 -8.33
CA GLN A 116 -6.05 15.26 -8.62
C GLN A 116 -5.60 14.49 -7.37
N ILE A 117 -4.89 15.14 -6.45
CA ILE A 117 -4.45 14.54 -5.19
C ILE A 117 -5.61 14.46 -4.20
N GLN A 118 -6.48 15.47 -4.16
CA GLN A 118 -7.73 15.39 -3.40
C GLN A 118 -8.56 14.18 -3.84
N GLN A 119 -8.76 14.02 -5.15
CA GLN A 119 -9.50 12.88 -5.70
C GLN A 119 -8.86 11.55 -5.32
N ALA A 120 -7.53 11.45 -5.38
CA ALA A 120 -6.82 10.25 -4.92
C ALA A 120 -7.09 9.97 -3.43
N LEU A 121 -6.99 10.97 -2.55
CA LEU A 121 -7.28 10.83 -1.13
C LEU A 121 -8.73 10.36 -0.88
N ASP A 122 -9.69 10.96 -1.58
CA ASP A 122 -11.11 10.62 -1.44
C ASP A 122 -11.40 9.19 -1.91
N VAL A 123 -10.79 8.73 -3.00
CA VAL A 123 -10.91 7.34 -3.46
C VAL A 123 -10.42 6.39 -2.37
N VAL A 124 -9.20 6.59 -1.85
CA VAL A 124 -8.67 5.71 -0.80
C VAL A 124 -9.55 5.73 0.45
N ARG A 125 -10.04 6.90 0.87
CA ARG A 125 -10.94 7.06 2.02
C ARG A 125 -12.25 6.28 1.83
N VAL A 126 -12.91 6.43 0.69
CA VAL A 126 -14.22 5.81 0.42
C VAL A 126 -14.08 4.30 0.25
N VAL A 127 -13.12 3.84 -0.55
CA VAL A 127 -12.88 2.40 -0.76
C VAL A 127 -12.50 1.73 0.56
N GLY A 128 -11.61 2.34 1.34
CA GLY A 128 -11.21 1.82 2.64
C GLY A 128 -12.33 1.80 3.69
N ASN A 129 -13.22 2.78 3.69
CA ASN A 129 -14.43 2.74 4.53
C ASN A 129 -15.33 1.56 4.13
N ASN A 130 -15.59 1.41 2.83
CA ASN A 130 -16.52 0.41 2.33
C ASN A 130 -16.00 -1.04 2.48
N ALA A 131 -14.68 -1.22 2.55
CA ALA A 131 -14.07 -2.53 2.81
C ALA A 131 -14.49 -3.17 4.13
N VAL A 132 -14.79 -2.37 5.16
CA VAL A 132 -15.19 -2.84 6.49
C VAL A 132 -16.66 -2.60 6.80
N HIS A 133 -17.28 -1.62 6.14
CA HIS A 133 -18.71 -1.33 6.23
C HIS A 133 -19.32 -1.35 4.83
N PRO A 134 -19.98 -2.45 4.42
CA PRO A 134 -20.52 -2.57 3.07
C PRO A 134 -21.43 -1.37 2.73
N GLY A 135 -21.01 -0.59 1.74
CA GLY A 135 -21.72 0.56 1.18
C GLY A 135 -22.02 0.34 -0.30
N GLU A 136 -21.84 1.38 -1.13
CA GLU A 136 -22.08 1.30 -2.59
C GLU A 136 -20.95 0.64 -3.39
N ILE A 137 -19.72 0.58 -2.86
CA ILE A 137 -18.56 -0.03 -3.53
C ILE A 137 -18.13 -1.27 -2.74
N SER A 138 -18.24 -2.45 -3.34
CA SER A 138 -17.71 -3.71 -2.79
C SER A 138 -16.30 -3.96 -3.33
N VAL A 139 -15.32 -4.07 -2.42
CA VAL A 139 -13.95 -4.48 -2.79
C VAL A 139 -13.91 -5.98 -3.17
N ASP A 140 -14.86 -6.77 -2.67
CA ASP A 140 -14.98 -8.19 -3.00
C ASP A 140 -15.40 -8.38 -4.48
N ASP A 141 -16.13 -7.42 -5.04
CA ASP A 141 -16.60 -7.47 -6.44
C ASP A 141 -15.53 -6.99 -7.43
N ASN A 142 -14.47 -6.33 -6.95
CA ASN A 142 -13.44 -5.72 -7.79
C ASN A 142 -12.07 -5.70 -7.08
N PRO A 143 -11.32 -6.82 -7.13
CA PRO A 143 -10.01 -6.92 -6.49
C PRO A 143 -8.96 -5.98 -7.13
N GLU A 144 -9.17 -5.54 -8.37
CA GLU A 144 -8.31 -4.55 -9.02
C GLU A 144 -8.36 -3.18 -8.32
N ILE A 145 -9.49 -2.82 -7.70
CA ILE A 145 -9.61 -1.60 -6.89
C ILE A 145 -8.64 -1.63 -5.70
N ALA A 146 -8.54 -2.75 -5.00
CA ALA A 146 -7.61 -2.88 -3.86
C ALA A 146 -6.15 -2.65 -4.32
N GLN A 147 -5.79 -3.15 -5.51
CA GLN A 147 -4.47 -2.94 -6.11
C GLN A 147 -4.25 -1.47 -6.52
N ALA A 148 -5.25 -0.82 -7.09
CA ALA A 148 -5.17 0.59 -7.49
C ALA A 148 -4.93 1.52 -6.31
N VAL A 149 -5.49 1.24 -5.13
CA VAL A 149 -5.32 2.04 -3.91
C VAL A 149 -3.85 2.13 -3.47
N PHE A 150 -3.08 1.05 -3.58
CA PHE A 150 -1.63 1.08 -3.31
C PHE A 150 -0.89 2.08 -4.21
N GLY A 151 -1.28 2.15 -5.48
CA GLY A 151 -0.72 3.11 -6.45
C GLY A 151 -1.07 4.55 -6.10
N LEU A 152 -2.31 4.81 -5.67
CA LEU A 152 -2.75 6.14 -5.27
C LEU A 152 -1.96 6.69 -4.07
N ILE A 153 -1.70 5.87 -3.04
CA ILE A 153 -0.87 6.30 -1.91
C ILE A 153 0.53 6.69 -2.37
N ASN A 154 1.16 5.89 -3.24
CA ASN A 154 2.46 6.22 -3.81
C ASN A 154 2.43 7.52 -4.62
N ALA A 155 1.38 7.75 -5.42
CA ALA A 155 1.22 8.98 -6.19
C ALA A 155 1.04 10.22 -5.29
N ILE A 156 0.30 10.10 -4.19
CA ILE A 156 0.16 11.17 -3.19
C ILE A 156 1.54 11.51 -2.58
N ILE A 157 2.34 10.50 -2.23
CA ILE A 157 3.67 10.70 -1.65
C ILE A 157 4.64 11.32 -2.66
N GLU A 158 4.63 10.87 -3.92
CA GLU A 158 5.46 11.48 -4.97
C GLU A 158 5.13 12.97 -5.08
N ASN A 159 3.84 13.33 -5.20
CA ASN A 159 3.46 14.72 -5.41
C ASN A 159 3.60 15.61 -4.17
N ARG A 160 3.30 15.08 -2.98
CA ARG A 160 3.22 15.91 -1.75
C ARG A 160 4.47 15.88 -0.89
N ILE A 161 5.38 14.92 -1.12
CA ILE A 161 6.60 14.77 -0.33
C ILE A 161 7.83 14.79 -1.25
N ALA A 162 7.90 13.90 -2.24
CA ALA A 162 9.13 13.71 -3.02
C ALA A 162 9.40 14.86 -3.99
N GLU A 163 8.40 15.27 -4.77
CA GLU A 163 8.49 16.38 -5.71
C GLU A 163 8.85 17.71 -5.01
N PRO A 164 8.18 18.13 -3.91
CA PRO A 164 8.56 19.33 -3.17
C PRO A 164 10.00 19.28 -2.64
N LYS A 165 10.43 18.15 -2.07
CA LYS A 165 11.81 17.97 -1.60
C LYS A 165 12.83 18.13 -2.75
N ARG A 166 12.54 17.52 -3.90
CA ARG A 166 13.40 17.59 -5.09
C ARG A 166 13.50 19.03 -5.63
N ILE A 167 12.37 19.72 -5.74
CA ILE A 167 12.33 21.13 -6.19
C ILE A 167 13.08 22.02 -5.20
N GLN A 168 12.88 21.84 -3.89
CA GLN A 168 13.55 22.63 -2.86
C GLN A 168 15.07 22.43 -2.89
N ALA A 169 15.54 21.19 -3.08
CA ALA A 169 16.97 20.89 -3.20
C ALA A 169 17.60 21.60 -4.42
N LEU A 170 16.90 21.59 -5.57
CA LEU A 170 17.34 22.31 -6.77
C LEU A 170 17.30 23.83 -6.57
N TYR A 171 16.24 24.36 -5.94
CA TYR A 171 16.13 25.78 -5.65
C TYR A 171 17.23 26.27 -4.70
N ALA A 172 17.57 25.47 -3.68
CA ALA A 172 18.65 25.75 -2.76
C ALA A 172 20.04 25.78 -3.43
N SER A 173 20.19 25.08 -4.56
CA SER A 173 21.43 25.08 -5.36
C SER A 173 21.62 26.34 -6.22
N LEU A 174 20.61 27.22 -6.30
CA LEU A 174 20.71 28.46 -7.07
C LEU A 174 21.72 29.44 -6.45
N PRO A 175 22.45 30.22 -7.28
CA PRO A 175 23.34 31.27 -6.79
C PRO A 175 22.64 32.23 -5.84
N GLU A 176 23.34 32.67 -4.79
CA GLU A 176 22.79 33.55 -3.76
C GLU A 176 22.20 34.84 -4.36
N GLY A 177 22.89 35.46 -5.32
CA GLY A 177 22.38 36.66 -5.99
C GLY A 177 21.04 36.46 -6.70
N ALA A 178 20.79 35.27 -7.26
CA ALA A 178 19.51 34.93 -7.88
C ALA A 178 18.42 34.73 -6.82
N ARG A 179 18.73 34.05 -5.72
CA ARG A 179 17.79 33.86 -4.59
C ARG A 179 17.40 35.19 -3.95
N ASN A 180 18.36 36.08 -3.70
CA ASN A 180 18.11 37.42 -3.15
C ASN A 180 17.29 38.30 -4.11
N ALA A 181 17.38 38.07 -5.43
CA ALA A 181 16.55 38.76 -6.41
C ALA A 181 15.10 38.25 -6.41
N ILE A 182 14.90 36.95 -6.20
CA ILE A 182 13.57 36.34 -6.07
C ILE A 182 12.90 36.79 -4.77
N GLU A 183 13.62 36.77 -3.65
CA GLU A 183 13.10 37.23 -2.36
C GLU A 183 12.63 38.70 -2.40
N ARG A 184 13.37 39.59 -3.07
CA ARG A 184 12.95 40.98 -3.27
C ARG A 184 11.74 41.15 -4.18
N ARG A 185 11.43 40.17 -5.03
CA ARG A 185 10.25 40.19 -5.90
C ARG A 185 9.01 39.71 -5.13
N ASP A 186 9.18 38.72 -4.27
CA ASP A 186 8.08 37.99 -3.62
C ASP A 186 7.75 38.51 -2.20
N GLY A 187 8.67 39.23 -1.55
CA GLY A 187 8.49 39.89 -0.25
C GLY A 187 7.97 41.32 -0.37
#